data_AF-A0A9X3BL19-F1
#
_entry.id   AF-A0A9X3BL19-F1
#
_cell.length_a   1.000
_cell.length_b   1.000
_cell.length_c   1.000
_cell.angle_alpha   90.00
_cell.angle_beta   90.00
_cell.angle_gamma   90.00
#
_symmetry.space_group_name_H-M   'P 1'
#
loop_
_entity.id
_entity.type
_entity.pdbx_description
1 polymer ?
#
loop_
_entity_poly.entity_id
_entity_poly.type
_entity_poly.pdbx_seq_one_letter_code
_entity_poly.pdbx_strand_id
1 'polypeptide(L)'
;AALAARPDVFGPQGRPGGLFDALAAADGRLSAPALLAQLLTTMAPIWPADNVIGAERLGDCWRHDAVPGPGLTAGWVPFHKLSQWLTYSLLEPFEWAGVRADDVGALTGLPEYRNGGLLLDTGVLHLRDAAWTTQTWRPGDELVVEWRALTVALLDDLAPLVRSELGVGAQDLPLACILEGGTWATGRALAGRLRGGLPPLTVSSDGTVF
;
A
#
# COMPACT_ATOMS: atom_id res chain seq x y z
N ALA A 1 14.50 8.25 16.05
CA ALA A 1 13.58 8.52 17.17
C ALA A 1 12.57 7.37 17.36
N ALA A 2 11.72 7.06 16.36
CA ALA A 2 10.71 5.99 16.48
C ALA A 2 11.27 4.62 16.89
N LEU A 3 12.38 4.18 16.28
CA LEU A 3 13.00 2.90 16.64
C LEU A 3 13.50 2.86 18.10
N ALA A 4 14.12 3.95 18.55
CA ALA A 4 14.60 4.07 19.93
C ALA A 4 13.45 4.15 20.97
N ALA A 5 12.24 4.54 20.55
CA ALA A 5 11.05 4.54 21.39
C ALA A 5 10.43 3.15 21.58
N ARG A 6 10.90 2.14 20.83
CA ARG A 6 10.44 0.75 20.88
C ARG A 6 11.60 -0.22 21.15
N PRO A 7 12.29 -0.11 22.31
CA PRO A 7 13.43 -0.96 22.64
C PRO A 7 13.03 -2.44 22.82
N ASP A 8 11.75 -2.72 23.03
CA ASP A 8 11.15 -4.06 23.04
C ASP A 8 11.28 -4.77 21.69
N VAL A 9 11.31 -4.02 20.57
CA VAL A 9 11.46 -4.56 19.21
C VAL A 9 12.85 -4.27 18.65
N PHE A 10 13.35 -3.04 18.76
CA PHE A 10 14.59 -2.62 18.09
C PHE A 10 15.84 -2.66 18.99
N GLY A 11 15.69 -3.17 20.21
CA GLY A 11 16.76 -3.23 21.21
C GLY A 11 17.19 -1.87 21.75
N PRO A 12 18.14 -1.84 22.69
CA PRO A 12 18.55 -0.62 23.39
C PRO A 12 19.20 0.44 22.49
N GLN A 13 19.71 0.02 21.33
CA GLN A 13 20.32 0.91 20.33
C GLN A 13 19.34 1.36 19.25
N GLY A 14 18.08 0.90 19.26
CA GLY A 14 17.08 1.24 18.24
C GLY A 14 17.49 0.83 16.83
N ARG A 15 18.05 -0.38 16.67
CA ARG A 15 18.57 -0.86 15.38
C ARG A 15 17.44 -1.47 14.55
N PRO A 16 17.35 -1.17 13.24
CA PRO A 16 16.34 -1.78 12.36
C PRO A 16 16.36 -3.31 12.36
N GLY A 17 17.54 -3.90 12.52
CA GLY A 17 17.70 -5.36 12.61
C GLY A 17 16.94 -6.01 13.76
N GLY A 18 16.57 -5.27 14.82
CA GLY A 18 15.73 -5.85 15.87
C GLY A 18 14.33 -6.26 15.37
N LEU A 19 13.83 -5.67 14.28
CA LEU A 19 12.61 -6.17 13.62
C LEU A 19 12.78 -7.60 13.11
N PHE A 20 13.96 -7.92 12.57
CA PHE A 20 14.29 -9.27 12.14
C PHE A 20 14.34 -10.20 13.35
N ASP A 21 15.04 -9.81 14.42
CA ASP A 21 15.14 -10.63 15.64
C ASP A 21 13.77 -10.86 16.32
N ALA A 22 12.86 -9.88 16.24
CA ALA A 22 11.53 -9.96 16.82
C ALA A 22 10.55 -10.84 16.02
N LEU A 23 10.78 -11.02 14.72
CA LEU A 23 9.87 -11.71 13.80
C LEU A 23 10.42 -13.03 13.27
N ALA A 24 11.73 -13.19 13.18
CA ALA A 24 12.36 -14.43 12.74
C ALA A 24 12.21 -15.48 13.85
N ALA A 25 11.18 -16.31 13.71
CA ALA A 25 11.00 -17.46 14.57
C ALA A 25 12.15 -18.47 14.39
N ALA A 26 12.38 -19.30 15.40
CA ALA A 26 13.45 -20.30 15.40
C ALA A 26 13.33 -21.34 14.27
N ASP A 27 12.22 -21.39 13.55
CA ASP A 27 11.94 -22.29 12.43
C ASP A 27 12.26 -21.69 11.05
N GLY A 28 12.76 -20.45 10.97
CA GLY A 28 13.16 -19.81 9.72
C GLY A 28 12.00 -19.40 8.82
N ARG A 29 10.84 -19.04 9.40
CA ARG A 29 9.65 -18.60 8.67
C ARG A 29 9.18 -17.22 9.09
N LEU A 30 8.56 -16.48 8.16
CA LEU A 30 8.01 -15.15 8.37
C LEU A 30 6.63 -15.02 7.74
N SER A 31 5.61 -14.70 8.54
CA SER A 31 4.30 -14.31 8.00
C SER A 31 4.35 -12.86 7.48
N ALA A 32 4.07 -12.66 6.18
CA ALA A 32 4.05 -11.33 5.58
C ALA A 32 3.03 -10.37 6.24
N PRO A 33 1.79 -10.80 6.58
CA PRO A 33 0.88 -10.00 7.40
C PRO A 33 1.42 -9.63 8.79
N ALA A 34 2.16 -10.53 9.44
CA ALA A 34 2.76 -10.24 10.75
C ALA A 34 3.86 -9.18 10.65
N LEU A 35 4.65 -9.20 9.57
CA LEU A 35 5.61 -8.14 9.27
C LEU A 35 4.92 -6.79 9.05
N LEU A 36 3.86 -6.75 8.24
CA LEU A 36 3.07 -5.53 8.05
C LEU A 36 2.50 -5.02 9.38
N ALA A 37 1.90 -5.90 10.18
CA ALA A 37 1.37 -5.53 11.49
C ALA A 37 2.44 -4.93 12.41
N GLN A 38 3.63 -5.52 12.47
CA GLN A 38 4.73 -4.97 13.26
C GLN A 38 5.17 -3.60 12.76
N LEU A 39 5.29 -3.40 11.45
CA LEU A 39 5.62 -2.09 10.89
C LEU A 39 4.55 -1.05 11.24
N LEU A 40 3.28 -1.39 11.11
CA LEU A 40 2.17 -0.49 11.46
C LEU A 40 2.21 -0.12 12.94
N THR A 41 2.39 -1.08 13.85
CA THR A 41 2.39 -0.82 15.29
C THR A 41 3.67 -0.11 15.78
N THR A 42 4.81 -0.36 15.17
CA THR A 42 6.10 0.17 15.67
C THR A 42 6.55 1.43 14.95
N MET A 43 6.11 1.64 13.71
CA MET A 43 6.54 2.74 12.86
C MET A 43 5.43 3.74 12.53
N ALA A 44 4.17 3.53 12.97
CA ALA A 44 3.09 4.51 12.77
C ALA A 44 3.49 5.98 13.02
N PRO A 45 4.23 6.35 14.08
CA PRO A 45 4.57 7.74 14.36
C PRO A 45 5.47 8.42 13.32
N ILE A 46 6.12 7.69 12.41
CA ILE A 46 6.95 8.29 11.36
C ILE A 46 6.13 8.84 10.20
N TRP A 47 4.86 8.45 10.11
CA TRP A 47 3.92 8.90 9.10
C TRP A 47 3.07 10.04 9.69
N PRO A 48 3.40 11.32 9.45
CA PRO A 48 2.56 12.41 9.90
C PRO A 48 1.15 12.27 9.33
N ALA A 49 0.16 12.49 10.19
CA ALA A 49 -1.24 12.32 9.85
C ALA A 49 -2.10 13.16 10.79
N ASP A 50 -2.98 13.98 10.22
CA ASP A 50 -3.94 14.81 10.97
C ASP A 50 -5.25 14.07 11.26
N ASN A 51 -5.49 12.96 10.56
CA ASN A 51 -6.61 12.06 10.75
C ASN A 51 -6.41 11.21 12.03
N VAL A 52 -7.42 11.27 12.90
CA VAL A 52 -7.38 10.67 14.24
C VAL A 52 -8.67 9.95 14.60
N ILE A 53 -8.56 8.86 15.38
CA ILE A 53 -9.66 8.31 16.19
C ILE A 53 -9.25 8.45 17.65
N GLY A 54 -9.96 9.30 18.40
CA GLY A 54 -9.59 9.62 19.78
C GLY A 54 -8.22 10.28 19.85
N ALA A 55 -7.25 9.61 20.47
CA ALA A 55 -5.86 10.07 20.56
C ALA A 55 -4.92 9.42 19.52
N GLU A 56 -5.41 8.45 18.76
CA GLU A 56 -4.59 7.67 17.82
C GLU A 56 -4.55 8.34 16.45
N ARG A 57 -3.35 8.63 15.97
CA ARG A 57 -3.11 9.10 14.59
C ARG A 57 -3.12 7.89 13.66
N LEU A 58 -3.93 7.97 12.61
CA LEU A 58 -4.18 6.80 11.76
C LEU A 58 -3.28 6.73 10.53
N GLY A 59 -2.39 7.70 10.30
CA GLY A 59 -1.50 7.67 9.14
C GLY A 59 -2.28 7.77 7.83
N ASP A 60 -2.00 6.88 6.90
CA ASP A 60 -2.71 6.80 5.62
C ASP A 60 -4.00 5.96 5.75
N CYS A 61 -5.02 6.55 6.40
CA CYS A 61 -6.34 5.96 6.63
C CYS A 61 -7.40 7.07 6.62
N TRP A 62 -8.36 7.01 5.69
CA TRP A 62 -9.22 8.16 5.39
C TRP A 62 -10.69 7.81 5.43
N ARG A 63 -11.54 8.85 5.48
CA ARG A 63 -12.98 8.64 5.55
C ARG A 63 -13.62 8.47 4.18
N HIS A 64 -14.63 7.61 4.11
CA HIS A 64 -15.51 7.45 2.95
C HIS A 64 -16.92 7.07 3.42
N ASP A 65 -17.96 7.76 2.95
CA ASP A 65 -19.32 7.63 3.50
C ASP A 65 -20.00 6.32 3.13
N ALA A 66 -19.65 5.76 1.97
CA ALA A 66 -20.13 4.43 1.56
C ALA A 66 -19.52 3.25 2.35
N VAL A 67 -18.50 3.48 3.20
CA VAL A 67 -17.78 2.40 3.87
C VAL A 67 -18.40 2.11 5.24
N PRO A 68 -18.99 0.93 5.45
CA PRO A 68 -19.49 0.55 6.77
C PRO A 68 -18.33 0.14 7.69
N GLY A 69 -18.59 0.07 8.99
CA GLY A 69 -17.64 -0.48 9.95
C GLY A 69 -18.20 -0.50 11.36
N PRO A 70 -17.59 -1.27 12.28
CA PRO A 70 -18.02 -1.30 13.67
C PRO A 70 -17.56 -0.06 14.44
N GLY A 71 -18.42 0.48 15.30
CA GLY A 71 -18.04 1.50 16.29
C GLY A 71 -17.27 2.69 15.70
N LEU A 72 -16.11 3.01 16.29
CA LEU A 72 -15.29 4.17 15.90
C LEU A 72 -14.62 4.04 14.52
N THR A 73 -14.54 2.83 13.96
CA THR A 73 -13.91 2.59 12.65
C THR A 73 -14.93 2.66 11.50
N ALA A 74 -16.21 2.94 11.79
CA ALA A 74 -17.21 3.16 10.76
C ALA A 74 -16.81 4.32 9.83
N GLY A 75 -16.83 4.08 8.52
CA GLY A 75 -16.45 5.07 7.52
C GLY A 75 -14.96 5.26 7.31
N TRP A 76 -14.08 4.44 7.90
CA TRP A 76 -12.63 4.54 7.74
C TRP A 76 -12.07 3.48 6.78
N VAL A 77 -11.19 3.91 5.87
CA VAL A 77 -10.53 3.08 4.86
C VAL A 77 -9.02 3.10 5.11
N PRO A 78 -8.44 2.00 5.62
CA PRO A 78 -7.00 1.91 5.85
C PRO A 78 -6.27 1.56 4.55
N PHE A 79 -5.29 2.38 4.16
CA PHE A 79 -4.43 2.11 3.01
C PHE A 79 -3.01 1.77 3.44
N HIS A 80 -2.45 2.57 4.35
CA HIS A 80 -1.09 2.43 4.88
C HIS A 80 -0.03 2.09 3.81
N LYS A 81 -0.17 2.71 2.62
CA LYS A 81 0.51 2.30 1.39
C LYS A 81 2.02 2.22 1.54
N LEU A 82 2.62 3.18 2.25
CA LEU A 82 4.08 3.21 2.45
C LEU A 82 4.56 2.09 3.40
N SER A 83 3.78 1.75 4.43
CA SER A 83 4.12 0.63 5.32
C SER A 83 4.02 -0.70 4.57
N GLN A 84 3.01 -0.82 3.71
CA GLN A 84 2.83 -2.01 2.88
C GLN A 84 3.88 -2.16 1.79
N TRP A 85 4.28 -1.06 1.16
CA TRP A 85 5.41 -1.07 0.24
C TRP A 85 6.71 -1.47 0.96
N LEU A 86 6.95 -0.91 2.15
CA LEU A 86 8.08 -1.30 2.98
C LEU A 86 8.04 -2.79 3.35
N THR A 87 6.86 -3.35 3.64
CA THR A 87 6.69 -4.80 3.84
C THR A 87 7.20 -5.57 2.63
N TYR A 88 6.72 -5.25 1.42
CA TYR A 88 7.19 -5.91 0.20
C TYR A 88 8.70 -5.79 0.01
N SER A 89 9.29 -4.62 0.26
CA SER A 89 10.73 -4.39 0.17
C SER A 89 11.55 -5.16 1.21
N LEU A 90 10.96 -5.52 2.36
CA LEU A 90 11.64 -6.25 3.42
C LEU A 90 11.55 -7.77 3.27
N LEU A 91 10.62 -8.31 2.48
CA LEU A 91 10.51 -9.77 2.29
C LEU A 91 11.82 -10.36 1.75
N GLU A 92 12.39 -9.76 0.70
CA GLU A 92 13.62 -10.25 0.07
C GLU A 92 14.84 -10.24 1.02
N PRO A 93 15.10 -9.17 1.80
CA PRO A 93 16.12 -9.21 2.86
C PRO A 93 15.96 -10.34 3.88
N PHE A 94 14.74 -10.69 4.27
CA PHE A 94 14.50 -11.84 5.17
C PHE A 94 14.83 -13.16 4.47
N GLU A 95 14.45 -13.31 3.20
CA GLU A 95 14.77 -14.51 2.41
C GLU A 95 16.28 -14.69 2.20
N TRP A 96 17.02 -13.60 1.95
CA TRP A 96 18.48 -13.63 1.87
C TRP A 96 19.14 -14.07 3.18
N ALA A 97 18.50 -13.78 4.32
CA ALA A 97 18.93 -14.24 5.64
C ALA A 97 18.48 -15.68 5.97
N GLY A 98 17.89 -16.40 5.00
CA GLY A 98 17.42 -17.78 5.17
C GLY A 98 16.06 -17.89 5.86
N VAL A 99 15.30 -16.79 6.00
CA VAL A 99 13.96 -16.79 6.56
C VAL A 99 12.94 -16.75 5.42
N ARG A 100 12.19 -17.84 5.24
CA ARG A 100 11.19 -17.94 4.17
C ARG A 100 9.97 -17.08 4.49
N ALA A 101 9.58 -16.21 3.55
CA ALA A 101 8.32 -15.49 3.63
C ALA A 101 7.13 -16.37 3.26
N ASP A 102 6.09 -16.31 4.08
CA ASP A 102 4.81 -16.99 3.92
C ASP A 102 3.67 -16.00 3.76
N ASP A 103 2.55 -16.47 3.22
CA ASP A 103 1.29 -15.73 3.11
C ASP A 103 1.43 -14.36 2.43
N VAL A 104 2.40 -14.22 1.51
CA VAL A 104 2.63 -12.97 0.75
C VAL A 104 1.37 -12.54 0.00
N GLY A 105 0.55 -13.50 -0.46
CA GLY A 105 -0.73 -13.24 -1.13
C GLY A 105 -1.82 -12.64 -0.25
N ALA A 106 -1.62 -12.55 1.07
CA ALA A 106 -2.52 -11.85 1.98
C ALA A 106 -2.23 -10.34 2.08
N LEU A 107 -1.10 -9.88 1.51
CA LEU A 107 -0.86 -8.46 1.30
C LEU A 107 -1.69 -7.98 0.10
N THR A 108 -2.14 -6.73 0.15
CA THR A 108 -2.98 -6.11 -0.89
C THR A 108 -2.16 -5.34 -1.94
N GLY A 109 -2.84 -4.86 -2.98
CA GLY A 109 -2.29 -3.93 -3.96
C GLY A 109 -1.87 -2.58 -3.35
N LEU A 110 -1.06 -1.82 -4.08
CA LEU A 110 -0.64 -0.48 -3.64
C LEU A 110 -1.52 0.60 -4.27
N PRO A 111 -2.29 1.39 -3.49
CA PRO A 111 -3.15 2.46 -3.98
C PRO A 111 -2.37 3.73 -4.31
N GLU A 112 -1.38 3.60 -5.19
CA GLU A 112 -0.57 4.72 -5.67
C GLU A 112 -0.99 5.18 -7.07
N TYR A 113 -0.53 6.36 -7.46
CA TYR A 113 -1.10 7.06 -8.62
C TYR A 113 -0.81 6.39 -9.96
N ARG A 114 0.19 5.51 -10.08
CA ARG A 114 0.45 4.78 -11.34
C ARG A 114 -0.47 3.58 -11.49
N ASN A 115 -0.66 2.80 -10.43
CA ASN A 115 -1.60 1.69 -10.35
C ASN A 115 -3.03 2.19 -10.50
N GLY A 116 -3.41 3.21 -9.74
CA GLY A 116 -4.73 3.82 -9.90
C GLY A 116 -4.86 4.56 -11.23
N GLY A 117 -3.77 5.14 -11.72
CA GLY A 117 -3.76 5.89 -12.97
C GLY A 117 -3.91 5.00 -14.19
N LEU A 118 -3.34 3.80 -14.15
CA LEU A 118 -3.57 2.75 -15.15
C LEU A 118 -5.05 2.49 -15.35
N LEU A 119 -5.83 2.36 -14.27
CA LEU A 119 -7.25 2.05 -14.33
C LEU A 119 -8.06 3.19 -14.97
N LEU A 120 -7.68 4.44 -14.74
CA LEU A 120 -8.28 5.61 -15.41
C LEU A 120 -7.85 5.71 -16.88
N ASP A 121 -6.56 5.53 -17.16
CA ASP A 121 -5.98 5.69 -18.50
C ASP A 121 -6.42 4.60 -19.47
N THR A 122 -6.78 3.43 -18.96
CA THR A 122 -7.31 2.31 -19.75
C THR A 122 -8.83 2.29 -19.85
N GLY A 123 -9.52 3.18 -19.12
CA GLY A 123 -10.98 3.24 -19.09
C GLY A 123 -11.66 2.15 -18.25
N VAL A 124 -10.92 1.44 -17.40
CA VAL A 124 -11.54 0.55 -16.39
C VAL A 124 -12.32 1.39 -15.38
N LEU A 125 -11.78 2.55 -15.01
CA LEU A 125 -12.45 3.57 -14.22
C LEU A 125 -12.70 4.82 -15.06
N HIS A 126 -13.83 5.47 -14.80
CA HIS A 126 -14.17 6.75 -15.39
C HIS A 126 -14.56 7.75 -14.30
N LEU A 127 -14.07 8.99 -14.44
CA LEU A 127 -14.53 10.09 -13.60
C LEU A 127 -15.98 10.42 -13.97
N ARG A 128 -16.81 10.70 -12.96
CA ARG A 128 -18.18 11.18 -13.18
C ARG A 128 -18.20 12.55 -13.85
N ASP A 129 -17.20 13.38 -13.56
CA ASP A 129 -16.98 14.69 -14.18
C ASP A 129 -15.51 14.81 -14.63
N ALA A 130 -15.30 15.05 -15.92
CA ALA A 130 -13.97 15.22 -16.49
C ALA A 130 -13.26 16.49 -15.97
N ALA A 131 -14.00 17.50 -15.50
CA ALA A 131 -13.44 18.73 -14.96
C ALA A 131 -12.67 18.49 -13.64
N TRP A 132 -12.85 17.35 -12.98
CA TRP A 132 -12.10 17.00 -11.76
C TRP A 132 -10.60 16.82 -12.02
N THR A 133 -10.19 16.58 -13.27
CA THR A 133 -8.77 16.45 -13.65
C THR A 133 -8.00 17.77 -13.56
N THR A 134 -8.68 18.92 -13.60
CA THR A 134 -8.05 20.24 -13.53
C THR A 134 -7.93 20.78 -12.11
N GLN A 135 -8.41 20.02 -11.12
CA GLN A 135 -8.40 20.41 -9.71
C GLN A 135 -7.25 19.72 -8.97
N THR A 136 -6.82 20.34 -7.87
CA THR A 136 -5.90 19.72 -6.91
C THR A 136 -6.71 19.19 -5.74
N TRP A 137 -6.62 17.89 -5.51
CA TRP A 137 -7.32 17.18 -4.45
C TRP A 137 -6.41 16.94 -3.25
N ARG A 138 -7.01 16.75 -2.07
CA ARG A 138 -6.32 16.29 -0.87
C ARG A 138 -6.43 14.76 -0.77
N PRO A 139 -5.49 14.08 -0.09
CA PRO A 139 -5.54 12.63 0.08
C PRO A 139 -6.83 12.12 0.73
N GLY A 140 -7.40 12.91 1.65
CA GLY A 140 -8.63 12.60 2.35
C GLY A 140 -9.92 13.04 1.65
N ASP A 141 -9.83 13.66 0.46
CA ASP A 141 -11.04 13.99 -0.31
C ASP A 141 -11.65 12.69 -0.84
N GLU A 142 -12.98 12.58 -0.78
CA GLU A 142 -13.70 11.33 -1.06
C GLU A 142 -13.35 10.75 -2.45
N LEU A 143 -13.19 11.59 -3.48
CA LEU A 143 -12.74 11.16 -4.81
C LEU A 143 -11.40 10.39 -4.76
N VAL A 144 -10.43 10.89 -4.00
CA VAL A 144 -9.10 10.27 -3.89
C VAL A 144 -9.19 8.99 -3.07
N VAL A 145 -9.97 8.99 -1.99
CA VAL A 145 -10.19 7.80 -1.15
C VAL A 145 -10.91 6.71 -1.95
N GLU A 146 -11.97 7.05 -2.69
CA GLU A 146 -12.73 6.13 -3.55
C GLU A 146 -11.82 5.54 -4.63
N TRP A 147 -11.09 6.39 -5.36
CA TRP A 147 -10.17 5.94 -6.40
C TRP A 147 -9.09 5.00 -5.86
N ARG A 148 -8.52 5.29 -4.69
CA ARG A 148 -7.52 4.45 -4.02
C ARG A 148 -8.11 3.13 -3.53
N ALA A 149 -9.31 3.13 -2.97
CA ALA A 149 -10.01 1.92 -2.55
C ALA A 149 -10.33 1.01 -3.74
N LEU A 150 -10.87 1.60 -4.82
CA LEU A 150 -11.13 0.89 -6.08
C LEU A 150 -9.83 0.35 -6.69
N THR A 151 -8.71 1.08 -6.58
CA THR A 151 -7.40 0.61 -7.05
C THR A 151 -7.01 -0.69 -6.34
N VAL A 152 -7.12 -0.76 -5.01
CA VAL A 152 -6.79 -1.99 -4.27
C VAL A 152 -7.68 -3.15 -4.71
N ALA A 153 -9.00 -2.94 -4.73
CA ALA A 153 -9.96 -3.98 -5.09
C ALA A 153 -9.76 -4.49 -6.53
N LEU A 154 -9.58 -3.58 -7.48
CA LEU A 154 -9.42 -3.94 -8.90
C LEU A 154 -8.07 -4.59 -9.20
N LEU A 155 -7.04 -4.35 -8.39
CA LEU A 155 -5.78 -5.09 -8.51
C LEU A 155 -5.93 -6.56 -8.11
N ASP A 156 -6.76 -6.85 -7.10
CA ASP A 156 -7.07 -8.22 -6.69
C ASP A 156 -7.87 -8.96 -7.78
N ASP A 157 -8.76 -8.27 -8.49
CA ASP A 157 -9.48 -8.81 -9.64
C ASP A 157 -8.60 -8.95 -10.90
N LEU A 158 -7.67 -8.01 -11.11
CA LEU A 158 -6.76 -8.03 -12.26
C LEU A 158 -5.73 -9.16 -12.17
N ALA A 159 -5.23 -9.46 -10.96
CA ALA A 159 -4.20 -10.46 -10.76
C ALA A 159 -4.51 -11.86 -11.33
N PRO A 160 -5.70 -12.47 -11.08
CA PRO A 160 -6.06 -13.75 -11.69
C PRO A 160 -6.23 -13.66 -13.21
N LEU A 161 -6.67 -12.53 -13.76
CA LEU A 161 -6.78 -12.33 -15.21
C LEU A 161 -5.40 -12.35 -15.88
N VAL A 162 -4.44 -11.61 -15.34
CA VAL A 162 -3.06 -11.60 -15.84
C VAL A 162 -2.44 -12.99 -15.80
N ARG A 163 -2.65 -13.73 -14.70
CA ARG A 163 -2.17 -15.11 -14.55
C ARG A 163 -2.78 -16.06 -15.58
N SER A 164 -4.08 -15.92 -15.83
CA SER A 164 -4.79 -16.70 -16.85
C SER A 164 -4.22 -16.45 -18.24
N GLU A 165 -4.01 -15.19 -18.62
CA GLU A 165 -3.43 -14.82 -19.91
C GLU A 165 -2.00 -15.33 -20.10
N LEU A 166 -1.22 -15.39 -19.02
CA LEU A 166 0.17 -15.86 -19.04
C LEU A 166 0.32 -17.38 -18.81
N GLY A 167 -0.76 -18.07 -18.43
CA GLY A 167 -0.72 -19.51 -18.11
C GLY A 167 0.11 -19.86 -16.88
N VAL A 168 0.19 -18.97 -15.88
CA VAL A 168 1.03 -19.15 -14.66
C VAL A 168 0.19 -19.15 -13.38
N GLY A 169 0.71 -19.79 -12.33
CA GLY A 169 0.04 -19.85 -11.02
C GLY A 169 0.32 -18.63 -10.13
N ALA A 170 -0.42 -18.53 -9.03
CA ALA A 170 -0.21 -17.47 -8.04
C ALA A 170 1.12 -17.57 -7.27
N GLN A 171 1.73 -18.76 -7.23
CA GLN A 171 3.04 -18.97 -6.64
C GLN A 171 4.16 -18.45 -7.55
N ASP A 172 4.02 -18.63 -8.87
CA ASP A 172 5.03 -18.20 -9.86
C ASP A 172 4.93 -16.71 -10.18
N LEU A 173 3.71 -16.15 -10.08
CA LEU A 173 3.44 -14.74 -10.31
C LEU A 173 2.61 -14.14 -9.16
N PRO A 174 3.23 -13.90 -7.99
CA PRO A 174 2.54 -13.28 -6.86
C PRO A 174 2.13 -11.84 -7.16
N LEU A 175 1.22 -11.29 -6.34
CA LEU A 175 0.71 -9.93 -6.53
C LEU A 175 1.83 -8.89 -6.62
N ALA A 176 2.85 -8.98 -5.75
CA ALA A 176 4.02 -8.10 -5.78
C ALA A 176 4.68 -8.00 -7.17
N CYS A 177 4.83 -9.12 -7.89
CA CYS A 177 5.40 -9.15 -9.23
C CYS A 177 4.49 -8.47 -10.26
N ILE A 178 3.16 -8.67 -10.14
CA ILE A 178 2.16 -8.01 -10.99
C ILE A 178 2.16 -6.51 -10.76
N LEU A 179 2.37 -6.06 -9.52
CA LEU A 179 2.50 -4.64 -9.20
C LEU A 179 3.74 -4.03 -9.84
N GLU A 180 4.93 -4.54 -9.51
CA GLU A 180 6.21 -3.95 -9.91
C GLU A 180 6.44 -4.06 -11.43
N GLY A 181 6.30 -5.26 -11.99
CA GLY A 181 6.55 -5.54 -13.40
C GLY A 181 5.35 -5.27 -14.32
N GLY A 182 4.15 -5.15 -13.77
CA GLY A 182 2.90 -5.01 -14.52
C GLY A 182 2.28 -3.64 -14.32
N THR A 183 1.42 -3.49 -13.32
CA THR A 183 0.52 -2.34 -13.21
C THR A 183 1.25 -1.03 -12.99
N TRP A 184 2.29 -1.01 -12.15
CA TRP A 184 3.07 0.19 -11.88
C TRP A 184 3.86 0.63 -13.11
N ALA A 185 4.56 -0.32 -13.74
CA ALA A 185 5.33 -0.07 -14.96
C ALA A 185 4.44 0.41 -16.12
N THR A 186 3.28 -0.24 -16.31
CA THR A 186 2.32 0.14 -17.35
C THR A 186 1.70 1.51 -17.07
N GLY A 187 1.27 1.77 -15.83
CA GLY A 187 0.75 3.07 -15.43
C GLY A 187 1.77 4.19 -15.63
N ARG A 188 3.04 3.95 -15.30
CA ARG A 188 4.14 4.90 -15.57
C ARG A 188 4.31 5.18 -17.06
N ALA A 189 4.28 4.15 -17.89
CA ALA A 189 4.43 4.27 -19.34
C ALA A 189 3.25 5.04 -19.97
N LEU A 190 2.03 4.76 -19.54
CA LEU A 190 0.82 5.45 -20.00
C LEU A 190 0.82 6.92 -19.57
N ALA A 191 1.11 7.22 -18.31
CA ALA A 191 1.25 8.59 -17.84
C ALA A 191 2.31 9.37 -18.65
N GLY A 192 3.42 8.71 -18.99
CA GLY A 192 4.45 9.24 -19.89
C GLY A 192 3.90 9.64 -21.27
N ARG A 193 3.13 8.75 -21.90
CA ARG A 193 2.55 8.96 -23.24
C ARG A 193 1.43 10.01 -23.25
N LEU A 194 0.58 10.01 -22.22
CA LEU A 194 -0.64 10.82 -22.20
C LEU A 194 -0.42 12.22 -21.62
N ARG A 195 0.45 12.34 -20.61
CA ARG A 195 0.57 13.55 -19.78
C ARG A 195 2.01 13.85 -19.36
N GLY A 196 3.01 13.40 -20.14
CA GLY A 196 4.43 13.70 -19.86
C GLY A 196 4.93 13.16 -18.51
N GLY A 197 4.29 12.11 -17.98
CA GLY A 197 4.62 11.48 -16.70
C GLY A 197 3.77 11.97 -15.51
N LEU A 198 2.87 12.94 -15.71
CA LEU A 198 1.98 13.43 -14.66
C LEU A 198 0.81 12.45 -14.41
N PRO A 199 0.37 12.30 -13.14
CA PRO A 199 -0.78 11.47 -12.80
C PRO A 199 -2.08 12.02 -13.40
N PRO A 200 -3.13 11.18 -13.57
CA PRO A 200 -4.42 11.63 -14.10
C PRO A 200 -5.21 12.50 -13.11
N LEU A 201 -4.95 12.38 -11.81
CA LEU A 201 -5.47 13.26 -10.76
C LEU A 201 -4.30 13.92 -10.03
N THR A 202 -4.40 15.24 -9.84
CA THR A 202 -3.41 15.98 -9.06
C THR A 202 -3.79 15.90 -7.59
N VAL A 203 -2.93 15.29 -6.77
CA VAL A 203 -3.12 15.21 -5.32
C VAL A 203 -2.03 16.01 -4.61
N SER A 204 -2.42 16.90 -3.71
CA SER A 204 -1.51 17.59 -2.81
C SER A 204 -0.93 16.57 -1.83
N SER A 205 0.36 16.27 -1.98
CA SER A 205 1.06 15.29 -1.14
C SER A 205 2.23 15.98 -0.44
N ASP A 206 2.40 15.68 0.85
CA ASP A 206 3.58 16.00 1.65
C ASP A 206 4.58 14.82 1.68
N GLY A 207 4.35 13.78 0.88
CA GLY A 207 5.16 12.56 0.79
C GLY A 207 4.69 11.40 1.67
N THR A 208 3.57 11.55 2.40
CA THR A 208 3.06 10.50 3.31
C THR A 208 2.09 9.50 2.66
N VAL A 209 1.60 9.81 1.46
CA VAL A 209 0.55 9.02 0.78
C VAL A 209 1.03 8.42 -0.55
N PHE A 210 1.91 9.14 -1.27
CA PHE A 210 2.38 8.78 -2.61
C PHE A 210 3.89 8.82 -2.73
#